data_AF-A0A1N7SHK9-F1
#
_entry.id   AF-A0A1N7SHK9-F1
#
_cell.length_a   1.000
_cell.length_b   1.000
_cell.length_c   1.000
_cell.angle_alpha   90.00
_cell.angle_beta   90.00
_cell.angle_gamma   90.00
#
_symmetry.space_group_name_H-M   'P 1'
#
loop_
_entity.id
_entity.type
_entity.pdbx_description
1 polymer ?
#
loop_
_entity_poly.entity_id
_entity_poly.type
_entity_poly.pdbx_seq_one_letter_code
_entity_poly.pdbx_strand_id
1 'polypeptide(L)'
;MNMLSRVGLGALLAAVSIGTALAQSFAQPNDPSAPKTRAQVRADLIEWLDAGYDPLDWINYPENAQRAGRIVAERRAQHAGQTTTQ
;
A
#
# COMPACT_ATOMS: atom_id res chain seq x y z
N MET A 1 41.79 -6.81 -10.04
CA MET A 1 40.50 -6.09 -10.07
C MET A 1 39.53 -6.72 -9.06
N ASN A 2 39.59 -6.23 -7.83
CA ASN A 2 38.48 -5.92 -6.93
C ASN A 2 37.61 -7.05 -6.31
N MET A 3 38.21 -7.96 -5.53
CA MET A 3 37.46 -8.70 -4.48
C MET A 3 36.78 -7.74 -3.48
N LEU A 4 37.37 -6.56 -3.27
CA LEU A 4 36.82 -5.47 -2.46
C LEU A 4 35.50 -4.89 -3.03
N SER A 5 35.27 -4.98 -4.35
CA SER A 5 34.05 -4.46 -4.98
C SER A 5 32.84 -5.37 -4.76
N ARG A 6 33.04 -6.66 -4.50
CA ARG A 6 31.95 -7.60 -4.22
C ARG A 6 31.42 -7.46 -2.79
N VAL A 7 32.31 -7.17 -1.84
CA VAL A 7 31.93 -6.92 -0.43
C VAL A 7 31.24 -5.56 -0.29
N GLY A 8 31.70 -4.52 -1.00
CA GLY A 8 31.04 -3.22 -1.01
C GLY A 8 29.63 -3.26 -1.63
N LEU A 9 29.43 -4.03 -2.70
CA LEU A 9 28.12 -4.17 -3.34
C LEU A 9 27.14 -4.95 -2.47
N GLY A 10 27.60 -5.98 -1.75
CA GLY A 10 26.79 -6.74 -0.80
C GLY A 10 26.35 -5.90 0.41
N ALA A 11 27.23 -5.03 0.92
CA ALA A 11 26.89 -4.13 2.04
C ALA A 11 25.86 -3.06 1.63
N LEU A 12 25.92 -2.55 0.40
CA LEU A 12 24.93 -1.61 -0.15
C LEU A 12 23.56 -2.27 -0.37
N LEU A 13 23.52 -3.53 -0.84
CA LEU A 13 22.28 -4.29 -1.00
C LEU A 13 21.63 -4.65 0.35
N ALA A 14 22.43 -4.94 1.39
CA ALA A 14 21.95 -5.18 2.74
C ALA A 14 21.39 -3.90 3.41
N ALA A 15 21.97 -2.73 3.13
CA ALA A 15 21.50 -1.45 3.67
C ALA A 15 20.17 -0.99 3.03
N VAL A 16 19.94 -1.29 1.75
CA VAL A 16 18.68 -0.95 1.05
C VAL A 16 17.52 -1.85 1.45
N SER A 17 17.79 -3.09 1.87
CA SER A 17 16.76 -4.06 2.27
C SER A 17 16.22 -3.85 3.69
N ILE A 18 16.91 -3.09 4.54
CA ILE A 18 16.44 -2.76 5.91
C ILE A 18 15.42 -1.60 5.90
N GLY A 19 15.42 -0.77 4.86
CA GLY A 19 14.48 0.37 4.72
C GLY A 19 13.04 -0.03 4.38
N THR A 20 12.82 -1.21 3.80
CA THR A 20 11.48 -1.68 3.38
C THR A 20 10.77 -2.54 4.44
N ALA A 21 11.47 -2.99 5.48
CA ALA A 21 10.91 -3.91 6.48
C ALA A 21 9.94 -3.24 7.47
N LEU A 22 10.03 -1.93 7.71
CA LEU A 22 9.16 -1.22 8.66
C LEU A 22 7.79 -0.80 8.11
N ALA A 23 7.53 -1.06 6.82
CA ALA A 23 6.21 -0.89 6.23
C ALA A 23 5.45 -2.21 6.08
N GLN A 24 5.98 -3.32 6.61
CA GLN A 24 5.17 -4.51 6.86
C GLN A 24 4.31 -4.25 8.10
N SER A 25 3.34 -3.33 7.96
CA SER A 25 2.17 -3.33 8.83
C SER A 25 1.65 -4.75 8.74
N PHE A 26 1.82 -5.52 9.82
CA PHE A 26 1.35 -6.89 9.93
C PHE A 26 -0.02 -6.95 9.27
N ALA A 27 -0.09 -7.62 8.12
CA ALA A 27 -1.35 -7.96 7.49
C ALA A 27 -2.00 -8.97 8.43
N GLN A 28 -2.61 -8.47 9.52
CA GLN A 28 -3.57 -9.24 10.28
C GLN A 28 -4.56 -9.80 9.26
N PRO A 29 -5.05 -11.03 9.45
CA PRO A 29 -6.19 -11.53 8.70
C PRO A 29 -7.21 -10.39 8.64
N ASN A 30 -7.48 -9.92 7.42
CA ASN A 30 -8.32 -8.74 7.19
C ASN A 30 -9.76 -9.14 7.49
N ASP A 31 -10.08 -9.33 8.78
CA ASP A 31 -11.45 -9.32 9.23
C ASP A 31 -11.97 -7.92 8.91
N PRO A 32 -12.87 -7.78 7.92
CA PRO A 32 -13.40 -6.47 7.54
C PRO A 32 -14.14 -5.78 8.69
N SER A 33 -14.46 -6.52 9.77
CA SER A 33 -15.12 -6.05 10.98
C SER A 33 -14.14 -5.61 12.08
N ALA A 34 -12.84 -5.91 11.95
CA ALA A 34 -11.86 -5.52 12.96
C ALA A 34 -11.64 -4.00 12.97
N PRO A 35 -11.53 -3.35 14.15
CA PRO A 35 -11.22 -1.94 14.25
C PRO A 35 -9.88 -1.62 13.58
N LYS A 36 -9.86 -0.57 12.75
CA LYS A 36 -8.64 -0.11 12.09
C LYS A 36 -7.79 0.74 13.02
N THR A 37 -6.48 0.54 12.96
CA THR A 37 -5.50 1.43 13.58
C THR A 37 -5.44 2.77 12.85
N ARG A 38 -4.95 3.82 13.51
CA ARG A 38 -4.75 5.15 12.88
C ARG A 38 -3.84 5.08 11.65
N ALA A 39 -2.84 4.21 11.66
CA ALA A 39 -1.95 4.00 10.53
C ALA A 39 -2.69 3.39 9.33
N GLN A 40 -3.52 2.37 9.57
CA GLN A 40 -4.35 1.76 8.53
C GLN A 40 -5.36 2.75 7.94
N VAL A 41 -6.04 3.55 8.77
CA VAL A 41 -6.99 4.58 8.28
C VAL A 41 -6.29 5.60 7.38
N ARG A 42 -5.07 6.04 7.73
CA ARG A 42 -4.29 6.95 6.88
C ARG A 42 -3.88 6.30 5.57
N ALA A 43 -3.44 5.04 5.61
CA ALA A 43 -3.10 4.28 4.41
C ALA A 43 -4.33 4.11 3.49
N ASP A 44 -5.49 3.77 4.04
CA ASP A 44 -6.74 3.72 3.30
C ASP A 44 -7.06 5.08 2.67
N LEU A 45 -6.98 6.17 3.43
CA LEU A 45 -7.28 7.50 2.90
C LEU A 45 -6.35 7.86 1.72
N ILE A 46 -5.06 7.58 1.82
CA ILE A 46 -4.10 7.81 0.72
C ILE A 46 -4.52 7.03 -0.52
N GLU A 47 -4.91 5.75 -0.37
CA GLU A 47 -5.37 4.93 -1.49
C GLU A 47 -6.60 5.51 -2.20
N TRP A 48 -7.54 6.09 -1.44
CA TRP A 48 -8.72 6.77 -1.98
C TRP A 48 -8.38 8.06 -2.71
N LEU A 49 -7.48 8.89 -2.15
CA LEU A 49 -6.99 10.11 -2.80
C LEU A 49 -6.28 9.78 -4.12
N ASP A 50 -5.43 8.74 -4.14
CA ASP A 50 -4.78 8.23 -5.36
C ASP A 50 -5.75 7.58 -6.36
N ALA A 51 -6.96 7.23 -5.92
CA ALA A 51 -8.06 6.79 -6.79
C ALA A 51 -8.90 7.97 -7.34
N GLY A 52 -8.53 9.21 -7.00
CA GLY A 52 -9.20 10.42 -7.45
C GLY A 52 -10.38 10.85 -6.56
N TYR A 53 -10.47 10.35 -5.33
CA TYR A 53 -11.41 10.91 -4.36
C TYR A 53 -10.96 12.33 -3.97
N ASP A 54 -11.85 13.30 -4.14
CA ASP A 54 -11.66 14.65 -3.63
C ASP A 54 -12.72 14.93 -2.54
N PRO A 55 -12.33 15.02 -1.26
CA PRO A 55 -13.28 15.28 -0.17
C PRO A 55 -13.89 16.69 -0.22
N LEU A 56 -13.34 17.60 -1.01
CA LEU A 56 -13.86 18.96 -1.19
C LEU A 56 -14.74 19.10 -2.43
N ASP A 57 -14.84 18.07 -3.27
CA ASP A 57 -15.76 18.05 -4.40
C ASP A 57 -17.17 17.61 -3.96
N TRP A 58 -17.87 18.55 -3.33
CA TRP A 58 -19.27 18.37 -2.92
C TRP A 58 -20.25 18.50 -4.09
N ILE A 59 -19.81 19.04 -5.23
CA ILE A 59 -20.64 19.22 -6.43
C ILE A 59 -20.93 17.87 -7.09
N ASN A 60 -19.91 17.00 -7.17
CA ASN A 60 -20.04 15.67 -7.77
C ASN A 60 -20.14 14.56 -6.72
N TYR A 61 -20.63 14.88 -5.51
CA TYR A 61 -20.92 13.89 -4.50
C TYR A 61 -22.35 13.34 -4.70
N PRO A 62 -22.55 12.01 -4.69
CA PRO A 62 -21.61 10.96 -4.27
C PRO A 62 -20.79 10.31 -5.40
N GLU A 63 -20.91 10.76 -6.64
CA GLU A 63 -20.30 10.11 -7.81
C GLU A 63 -18.76 10.04 -7.74
N ASN A 64 -18.12 11.08 -7.20
CA ASN A 64 -16.67 11.12 -6.98
C ASN A 64 -16.20 9.99 -6.04
N ALA A 65 -16.89 9.81 -4.91
CA ALA A 65 -16.61 8.80 -3.90
C ALA A 65 -16.89 7.39 -4.44
N GLN A 66 -18.01 7.19 -5.13
CA GLN A 66 -18.37 5.89 -5.71
C GLN A 66 -17.37 5.45 -6.78
N ARG A 67 -16.90 6.38 -7.62
CA ARG A 67 -15.88 6.11 -8.64
C ARG A 67 -14.55 5.70 -8.01
N ALA A 68 -14.06 6.48 -7.05
CA ALA A 68 -12.83 6.16 -6.32
C ALA A 68 -12.96 4.81 -5.59
N GLY A 69 -14.09 4.55 -4.95
CA GLY A 69 -14.35 3.29 -4.24
C GLY A 69 -14.29 2.06 -5.14
N ARG A 70 -14.80 2.14 -6.38
CA ARG A 70 -14.66 1.06 -7.37
C ARG A 70 -13.20 0.79 -7.72
N ILE A 71 -12.42 1.84 -7.98
CA ILE A 71 -11.00 1.73 -8.32
C ILE A 71 -10.22 1.11 -7.14
N VAL A 72 -10.48 1.55 -5.90
CA VAL A 72 -9.87 0.98 -4.69
C VAL A 72 -10.21 -0.52 -4.55
N ALA A 73 -11.47 -0.90 -4.75
CA ALA A 73 -11.89 -2.29 -4.68
C ALA A 73 -11.18 -3.17 -5.74
N GLU A 74 -11.06 -2.67 -6.97
CA GLU A 74 -10.35 -3.34 -8.06
C GLU A 74 -8.85 -3.53 -7.73
N ARG A 75 -8.17 -2.48 -7.22
CA ARG A 75 -6.75 -2.55 -6.81
C ARG A 75 -6.54 -3.60 -5.70
N ARG A 76 -7.40 -3.60 -4.69
CA ARG A 76 -7.33 -4.58 -3.58
C ARG A 76 -7.56 -6.00 -4.05
N ALA A 77 -8.50 -6.23 -4.96
CA ALA A 77 -8.74 -7.54 -5.56
C ALA A 77 -7.51 -8.04 -6.35
N GLN A 78 -6.84 -7.15 -7.08
CA GLN A 78 -5.61 -7.49 -7.81
C GLN A 78 -4.47 -7.88 -6.86
N HIS A 79 -4.25 -7.12 -5.78
CA HIS A 79 -3.22 -7.44 -4.78
C HIS A 79 -3.50 -8.77 -4.04
N ALA A 80 -4.78 -9.06 -3.74
CA ALA A 80 -5.17 -10.34 -3.14
C ALA A 80 -4.88 -11.53 -4.09
N GLY A 81 -5.18 -11.39 -5.39
CA GLY A 81 -4.88 -12.41 -6.40
C GLY A 81 -3.38 -12.65 -6.59
N GLN A 82 -2.56 -11.60 -6.52
CA GLN A 82 -1.09 -11.71 -6.57
C GLN A 82 -0.51 -12.46 -5.36
N THR A 83 -1.12 -12.28 -4.18
CA THR A 83 -0.68 -12.97 -2.95
C THR A 83 -1.01 -14.47 -2.98
N THR A 84 -2.03 -14.88 -3.75
CA THR A 84 -2.46 -16.29 -3.87
C THR A 84 -1.65 -17.07 -4.91
N THR A 85 -0.95 -16.37 -5.82
CA THR A 85 -0.20 -17.00 -6.94
C THR A 85 1.31 -17.14 -6.65
N GLN A 86 1.77 -16.73 -5.46
CA GLN A 86 3.12 -16.99 -4.96
C GLN A 86 3.10 -18.09 -3.91
#